data_AF-A0A7W0ZYV1-F1
#
_entry.id   AF-A0A7W0ZYV1-F1
#
_cell.length_a   1.000
_cell.length_b   1.000
_cell.length_c   1.000
_cell.angle_alpha   90.00
_cell.angle_beta   90.00
_cell.angle_gamma   90.00
#
_symmetry.space_group_name_H-M   'P 1'
#
loop_
_entity.id
_entity.type
_entity.pdbx_description
1 polymer ?
#
loop_
_entity_poly.entity_id
_entity_poly.type
_entity_poly.pdbx_seq_one_letter_code
_entity_poly.pdbx_strand_id
1 'polypeptide(L)'
;MRRSFALLAGAVVVAGSAAMIGGGKGASSAPRAEIPGAPLASSVQPPEERAAFEALAETPAPVPSIGPIGAMVDLDRIELVGDHYEAPLKGGRRAVLTLDPVLQPLAEKLLNQSRAPRGAIVVMHPDGRILALAGRRTEEDKGSRTGTFDWRLATDVWAPAASLFKLVTATALVGVGMNANDTVCYHGGIRSVTESNLTDSKRDSRCESLAYGVAHSNNAILGKLAYQKLLPPGLESAARTLGLYDALPGGELPGNAGTFTLPQTKNLEFAKTAAGFLNSRMSVAGGALLAATFADRGEQPQMRIVASIDGKPVPVPPAKRVLSAAAASEVAKMMVGTCTSGSAAKSFRGRDTRVAGKTGTLTSTKPFYMEHSWFVGYAPADKPQVIVSVLFGNPENWHLKGHEAAKTLIDRALRSASARGKDRTASIGAGRRGDVVE
;
A
#
# COMPACT_ATOMS: atom_id res chain seq x y z
N MET A 1 -38.18 -24.09 -14.99
CA MET A 1 -38.47 -23.18 -13.84
C MET A 1 -37.57 -21.96 -13.94
N ARG A 2 -38.09 -20.87 -14.53
CA ARG A 2 -37.46 -19.55 -14.60
C ARG A 2 -38.15 -18.65 -13.58
N ARG A 3 -37.41 -17.96 -12.71
CA ARG A 3 -37.96 -16.94 -11.81
C ARG A 3 -37.42 -15.58 -12.24
N SER A 4 -38.34 -14.77 -12.75
CA SER A 4 -38.16 -13.35 -13.08
C SER A 4 -38.05 -12.53 -11.79
N PHE A 5 -37.10 -11.59 -11.74
CA PHE A 5 -37.07 -10.53 -10.73
C PHE A 5 -37.48 -9.21 -11.40
N ALA A 6 -38.58 -8.64 -10.94
CA ALA A 6 -39.04 -7.31 -11.31
C ALA A 6 -38.37 -6.26 -10.40
N LEU A 7 -37.77 -5.24 -11.02
CA LEU A 7 -37.29 -4.02 -10.36
C LEU A 7 -38.45 -3.02 -10.29
N LEU A 8 -38.85 -2.63 -9.07
CA LEU A 8 -39.67 -1.43 -8.85
C LEU A 8 -38.73 -0.23 -8.58
N ALA A 9 -38.75 0.72 -9.51
CA ALA A 9 -38.21 2.06 -9.31
C ALA A 9 -39.32 2.96 -8.74
N GLY A 10 -39.15 3.44 -7.51
CA GLY A 10 -40.03 4.44 -6.90
C GLY A 10 -39.44 5.83 -7.08
N ALA A 11 -40.01 6.63 -7.99
CA ALA A 11 -39.80 8.07 -8.07
C ALA A 11 -40.79 8.77 -7.12
N VAL A 12 -40.30 9.64 -6.25
CA VAL A 12 -41.14 10.54 -5.44
C VAL A 12 -41.10 11.92 -6.07
N VAL A 13 -42.24 12.33 -6.61
CA VAL A 13 -42.58 13.69 -7.02
C VAL A 13 -43.10 14.42 -5.79
N VAL A 14 -42.56 15.60 -5.48
CA VAL A 14 -43.18 16.54 -4.55
C VAL A 14 -43.52 17.80 -5.35
N ALA A 15 -44.83 18.04 -5.45
CA ALA A 15 -45.41 19.25 -6.00
C ALA A 15 -46.10 20.05 -4.88
N GLY A 16 -46.07 21.37 -5.04
CA GLY A 16 -46.95 22.33 -4.36
C GLY A 16 -46.27 23.12 -3.24
N SER A 17 -46.57 24.39 -3.00
CA SER A 17 -47.39 25.38 -3.71
C SER A 17 -46.95 26.75 -3.22
N ALA A 18 -47.03 27.75 -4.09
CA ALA A 18 -46.84 29.15 -3.75
C ALA A 18 -48.02 29.68 -2.91
N ALA A 19 -47.73 30.54 -1.94
CA ALA A 19 -48.67 31.52 -1.40
C ALA A 19 -47.92 32.82 -1.11
N MET A 20 -48.20 33.82 -1.94
CA MET A 20 -47.90 35.25 -1.71
C MET A 20 -49.06 35.87 -0.93
N ILE A 21 -48.79 36.81 -0.03
CA ILE A 21 -49.51 38.09 0.16
C ILE A 21 -48.73 38.95 1.20
N GLY A 22 -48.33 40.15 0.75
CA GLY A 22 -48.70 41.42 1.39
C GLY A 22 -47.88 41.99 2.57
N GLY A 23 -46.90 42.83 2.25
CA GLY A 23 -46.86 44.26 2.60
C GLY A 23 -46.77 44.74 4.07
N GLY A 24 -45.74 45.53 4.38
CA GLY A 24 -45.75 46.45 5.54
C GLY A 24 -44.38 46.99 5.94
N LYS A 25 -44.14 48.28 5.71
CA LYS A 25 -42.95 49.04 6.13
C LYS A 25 -42.84 49.14 7.66
N GLY A 26 -41.61 49.14 8.18
CA GLY A 26 -41.33 49.55 9.56
C GLY A 26 -39.83 49.49 9.87
N ALA A 27 -39.17 50.65 9.84
CA ALA A 27 -37.82 50.82 10.37
C ALA A 27 -37.85 50.82 11.91
N SER A 28 -36.95 50.07 12.54
CA SER A 28 -36.58 50.25 13.94
C SER A 28 -35.22 49.62 14.20
N SER A 29 -34.27 50.49 14.57
CA SER A 29 -32.94 50.25 15.09
C SER A 29 -32.95 49.68 16.50
N ALA A 30 -32.16 48.63 16.77
CA ALA A 30 -31.51 48.31 18.07
C ALA A 30 -30.49 47.15 17.86
N PRO A 31 -29.53 46.90 18.78
CA PRO A 31 -28.11 47.07 18.49
C PRO A 31 -27.33 45.75 18.36
N ARG A 32 -26.16 45.85 17.70
CA ARG A 32 -25.07 44.88 17.79
C ARG A 32 -24.55 44.82 19.22
N ALA A 33 -24.67 43.67 19.87
CA ALA A 33 -23.87 43.35 21.04
C ALA A 33 -22.50 42.84 20.57
N GLU A 34 -21.51 43.72 20.67
CA GLU A 34 -20.09 43.35 20.67
C GLU A 34 -19.79 42.56 21.95
N ILE A 35 -19.22 41.36 21.81
CA ILE A 35 -18.56 40.67 22.93
C ILE A 35 -17.05 41.00 22.84
N PRO A 36 -16.43 41.51 23.93
CA PRO A 36 -15.04 41.92 23.94
C PRO A 36 -14.08 40.75 23.71
N GLY A 37 -13.03 41.01 22.93
CA GLY A 37 -11.94 40.08 22.68
C GLY A 37 -11.15 39.75 23.95
N ALA A 38 -10.93 38.45 24.15
CA ALA A 38 -9.75 37.94 24.84
C ALA A 38 -8.83 37.32 23.77
N PRO A 39 -7.52 37.54 23.83
CA PRO A 39 -6.60 37.03 22.81
C PRO A 39 -6.60 35.51 22.86
N LEU A 40 -6.89 34.88 21.71
CA LEU A 40 -6.49 33.50 21.48
C LEU A 40 -4.96 33.48 21.53
N ALA A 41 -4.43 33.15 22.69
CA ALA A 41 -3.04 32.77 22.83
C ALA A 41 -2.78 31.66 21.80
N SER A 42 -1.95 31.99 20.82
CA SER A 42 -1.21 31.03 20.02
C SER A 42 -0.49 30.08 20.98
N SER A 43 -1.14 28.96 21.31
CA SER A 43 -0.50 27.90 22.07
C SER A 43 0.44 27.18 21.12
N VAL A 44 1.68 27.66 21.12
CA VAL A 44 2.87 26.93 20.72
C VAL A 44 2.80 25.51 21.28
N GLN A 45 3.17 24.57 20.41
CA GLN A 45 3.12 23.11 20.56
C GLN A 45 3.65 22.59 21.91
N PRO A 46 3.16 21.45 22.43
CA PRO A 46 3.98 20.63 23.31
C PRO A 46 5.14 20.02 22.51
N PRO A 47 6.41 20.22 22.91
CA PRO A 47 7.59 19.67 22.24
C PRO A 47 7.64 18.13 22.17
N GLU A 48 6.84 17.45 22.99
CA GLU A 48 7.00 16.02 23.28
C GLU A 48 6.55 15.08 22.15
N GLU A 49 5.46 15.36 21.42
CA GLU A 49 5.00 14.47 20.35
C GLU A 49 5.88 14.53 19.10
N ARG A 50 6.39 15.72 18.77
CA ARG A 50 7.35 15.90 17.67
C ARG A 50 8.70 15.27 18.02
N ALA A 51 9.15 15.44 19.26
CA ALA A 51 10.37 14.81 19.77
C ALA A 51 10.26 13.27 19.84
N ALA A 52 9.10 12.72 20.22
CA ALA A 52 8.86 11.27 20.21
C ALA A 52 8.93 10.69 18.80
N PHE A 53 8.51 11.45 17.78
CA PHE A 53 8.60 11.02 16.38
C PHE A 53 9.98 11.19 15.78
N GLU A 54 10.68 12.29 16.10
CA GLU A 54 12.09 12.50 15.76
C GLU A 54 12.98 11.43 16.43
N ALA A 55 12.61 10.93 17.61
CA ALA A 55 13.29 9.81 18.26
C ALA A 55 13.09 8.45 17.56
N LEU A 56 12.10 8.32 16.67
CA LEU A 56 11.83 7.09 15.90
C LEU A 56 12.42 7.12 14.49
N ALA A 57 12.82 8.29 14.01
CA ALA A 57 13.33 8.53 12.67
C ALA A 57 14.80 9.00 12.73
N GLU A 58 15.73 8.23 12.19
CA GLU A 58 17.12 8.67 12.07
C GLU A 58 17.30 9.58 10.84
N THR A 59 18.06 10.67 11.02
CA THR A 59 18.42 11.60 9.95
C THR A 59 19.26 10.89 8.89
N PRO A 60 18.87 10.90 7.59
CA PRO A 60 19.64 10.21 6.57
C PRO A 60 20.99 10.90 6.32
N ALA A 61 22.06 10.10 6.28
CA ALA A 61 23.31 10.52 5.67
C ALA A 61 23.11 10.73 4.16
N PRO A 62 23.78 11.72 3.54
CA PRO A 62 23.73 11.89 2.09
C PRO A 62 24.36 10.67 1.40
N VAL A 63 23.58 10.00 0.56
CA VAL A 63 24.03 8.86 -0.25
C VAL A 63 24.66 9.40 -1.53
N PRO A 64 25.86 8.92 -1.94
CA PRO A 64 26.43 9.31 -3.23
C PRO A 64 25.51 8.89 -4.38
N SER A 65 25.17 9.84 -5.25
CA SER A 65 24.37 9.57 -6.44
C SER A 65 25.22 8.87 -7.50
N ILE A 66 24.96 7.59 -7.72
CA ILE A 66 25.20 7.01 -9.03
C ILE A 66 24.21 7.75 -9.95
N GLY A 67 24.71 8.51 -10.93
CA GLY A 67 23.86 9.24 -11.87
C GLY A 67 22.73 8.35 -12.41
N PRO A 68 21.54 8.87 -12.71
CA PRO A 68 20.31 8.08 -12.76
C PRO A 68 20.39 6.98 -13.83
N ILE A 69 20.72 5.77 -13.40
CA ILE A 69 20.73 4.57 -14.24
C ILE A 69 19.34 4.38 -14.88
N GLY A 70 18.28 4.76 -14.17
CA GLY A 70 16.90 4.67 -14.67
C GLY A 70 16.61 5.53 -15.90
N ALA A 71 17.32 6.64 -16.10
CA ALA A 71 17.16 7.47 -17.30
C ALA A 71 17.92 6.90 -18.52
N MET A 72 18.67 5.80 -18.34
CA MET A 72 19.47 5.17 -19.37
C MET A 72 18.88 3.86 -19.89
N VAL A 73 18.08 3.14 -19.09
CA VAL A 73 17.49 1.83 -19.45
C VAL A 73 16.12 2.02 -20.08
N ASP A 74 15.92 1.44 -21.27
CA ASP A 74 14.63 1.45 -21.96
C ASP A 74 13.81 0.19 -21.58
N LEU A 75 12.96 0.36 -20.57
CA LEU A 75 12.07 -0.69 -20.06
C LEU A 75 10.89 -1.01 -20.99
N ASP A 76 10.67 -0.25 -22.07
CA ASP A 76 9.67 -0.60 -23.08
C ASP A 76 10.17 -1.71 -24.03
N ARG A 77 11.49 -1.99 -24.02
CA ARG A 77 12.14 -2.93 -24.94
C ARG A 77 12.88 -4.03 -24.19
N ILE A 78 12.18 -4.67 -23.25
CA ILE A 78 12.71 -5.81 -22.50
C ILE A 78 12.62 -7.09 -23.34
N GLU A 79 13.71 -7.84 -23.41
CA GLU A 79 13.82 -9.08 -24.16
C GLU A 79 14.34 -10.20 -23.25
N LEU A 80 13.76 -11.40 -23.37
CA LEU A 80 14.31 -12.60 -22.73
C LEU A 80 15.44 -13.16 -23.60
N VAL A 81 16.66 -13.18 -23.06
CA VAL A 81 17.87 -13.70 -23.72
C VAL A 81 18.35 -14.92 -22.93
N GLY A 82 18.09 -16.11 -23.47
CA GLY A 82 18.39 -17.36 -22.76
C GLY A 82 17.57 -17.48 -21.47
N ASP A 83 18.21 -17.27 -20.32
CA ASP A 83 17.65 -17.43 -18.97
C ASP A 83 17.50 -16.12 -18.18
N HIS A 84 17.76 -14.96 -18.80
CA HIS A 84 17.67 -13.66 -18.15
C HIS A 84 17.05 -12.61 -19.08
N TYR A 85 16.55 -11.54 -18.49
CA TYR A 85 16.04 -10.41 -19.24
C TYR A 85 17.12 -9.37 -19.49
N GLU A 86 17.09 -8.77 -20.67
CA GLU A 86 17.92 -7.64 -21.04
C GLU A 86 17.07 -6.47 -21.54
N ALA A 87 17.57 -5.25 -21.35
CA ALA A 87 17.00 -4.03 -21.92
C ALA A 87 18.08 -3.16 -22.55
N PRO A 88 17.78 -2.44 -23.64
CA PRO A 88 18.73 -1.54 -24.25
C PRO A 88 19.02 -0.33 -23.35
N LEU A 89 20.26 0.13 -23.43
CA LEU A 89 20.74 1.37 -22.82
C LEU A 89 20.94 2.43 -23.92
N LYS A 90 20.97 3.71 -23.51
CA LYS A 90 21.51 4.77 -24.38
C LYS A 90 22.92 4.41 -24.88
N GLY A 91 23.16 4.62 -26.18
CA GLY A 91 24.45 4.34 -26.82
C GLY A 91 24.66 2.89 -27.27
N GLY A 92 23.59 2.09 -27.41
CA GLY A 92 23.65 0.75 -28.02
C GLY A 92 24.12 -0.39 -27.10
N ARG A 93 24.40 -0.08 -25.82
CA ARG A 93 24.72 -1.08 -24.79
C ARG A 93 23.47 -1.80 -24.31
N ARG A 94 23.64 -2.88 -23.55
CA ARG A 94 22.54 -3.65 -22.95
C ARG A 94 22.75 -3.83 -21.44
N ALA A 95 21.66 -3.74 -20.70
CA ALA A 95 21.61 -4.00 -19.27
C ALA A 95 20.95 -5.36 -19.03
N VAL A 96 21.57 -6.21 -18.22
CA VAL A 96 20.91 -7.40 -17.68
C VAL A 96 20.04 -6.97 -16.52
N LEU A 97 18.78 -7.42 -16.51
CA LEU A 97 17.80 -7.06 -15.51
C LEU A 97 17.70 -8.07 -14.37
N THR A 98 17.14 -7.66 -13.24
CA THR A 98 16.87 -8.52 -12.09
C THR A 98 15.59 -9.34 -12.22
N LEU A 99 14.82 -9.11 -13.30
CA LEU A 99 13.55 -9.78 -13.55
C LEU A 99 13.74 -11.30 -13.61
N ASP A 100 12.87 -12.03 -12.93
CA ASP A 100 12.94 -13.48 -12.85
C ASP A 100 12.11 -14.08 -14.02
N PRO A 101 12.71 -14.96 -14.86
CA PRO A 101 12.07 -15.52 -16.07
C PRO A 101 10.87 -16.43 -15.77
N VAL A 102 10.59 -16.71 -14.50
CA VAL A 102 9.42 -17.44 -14.05
C VAL A 102 8.37 -16.50 -13.47
N LEU A 103 8.78 -15.50 -12.69
CA LEU A 103 7.84 -14.62 -11.97
C LEU A 103 7.28 -13.51 -12.85
N GLN A 104 8.10 -12.94 -13.75
CA GLN A 104 7.66 -11.92 -14.71
C GLN A 104 6.48 -12.42 -15.58
N PRO A 105 6.59 -13.56 -16.31
CA PRO A 105 5.47 -14.05 -17.13
C PRO A 105 4.28 -14.51 -16.28
N LEU A 106 4.49 -14.95 -15.03
CA LEU A 106 3.38 -15.27 -14.12
C LEU A 106 2.60 -14.01 -13.72
N ALA A 107 3.29 -12.90 -13.44
CA ALA A 107 2.65 -11.62 -13.14
C ALA A 107 1.80 -11.14 -14.33
N GLU A 108 2.37 -11.16 -15.54
CA GLU A 108 1.68 -10.83 -16.78
C GLU A 108 0.45 -11.72 -17.05
N LYS A 109 0.59 -13.04 -16.81
CA LYS A 109 -0.53 -13.98 -16.90
C LYS A 109 -1.66 -13.63 -15.94
N LEU A 110 -1.34 -13.31 -14.69
CA LEU A 110 -2.35 -12.93 -13.68
C LEU A 110 -3.05 -11.62 -14.05
N LEU A 111 -2.31 -10.65 -14.61
CA LEU A 111 -2.88 -9.41 -15.15
C LEU A 111 -3.85 -9.68 -16.30
N ASN A 112 -3.54 -10.60 -17.21
CA ASN A 112 -4.46 -11.03 -18.26
C ASN A 112 -5.70 -11.75 -17.71
N GLN A 113 -5.52 -12.60 -16.68
CA GLN A 113 -6.61 -13.36 -16.06
C GLN A 113 -7.58 -12.47 -15.26
N SER A 114 -7.10 -11.36 -14.68
CA SER A 114 -7.96 -10.42 -13.95
C SER A 114 -8.98 -9.76 -14.88
N ARG A 115 -8.61 -9.58 -16.15
CA ARG A 115 -9.36 -8.82 -17.18
C ARG A 115 -9.71 -7.40 -16.73
N ALA A 116 -9.05 -6.88 -15.70
CA ALA A 116 -9.33 -5.57 -15.16
C ALA A 116 -9.02 -4.48 -16.21
N PRO A 117 -9.81 -3.38 -16.27
CA PRO A 117 -9.50 -2.19 -17.06
C PRO A 117 -8.06 -1.72 -16.92
N ARG A 118 -7.53 -1.83 -15.69
CA ARG A 118 -6.12 -1.61 -15.41
C ARG A 118 -5.67 -2.39 -14.18
N GLY A 119 -4.42 -2.79 -14.14
CA GLY A 119 -3.81 -3.43 -12.99
C GLY A 119 -2.29 -3.41 -13.07
N ALA A 120 -1.63 -3.64 -11.94
CA ALA A 120 -0.19 -3.78 -11.88
C ALA A 120 0.25 -4.70 -10.74
N ILE A 121 1.43 -5.29 -10.92
CA ILE A 121 2.05 -6.25 -10.01
C ILE A 121 3.53 -5.92 -9.92
N VAL A 122 4.03 -5.82 -8.69
CA VAL A 122 5.45 -5.81 -8.37
C VAL A 122 5.77 -7.02 -7.50
N VAL A 123 6.78 -7.78 -7.90
CA VAL A 123 7.40 -8.80 -7.04
C VAL A 123 8.83 -8.37 -6.79
N MET A 124 9.24 -8.37 -5.54
CA MET A 124 10.53 -7.86 -5.11
C MET A 124 11.19 -8.84 -4.12
N HIS A 125 12.49 -9.01 -4.21
CA HIS A 125 13.28 -9.67 -3.19
C HIS A 125 13.58 -8.68 -2.04
N PRO A 126 13.71 -9.11 -0.76
CA PRO A 126 13.97 -8.20 0.36
C PRO A 126 15.18 -7.26 0.21
N ASP A 127 16.17 -7.63 -0.60
CA ASP A 127 17.33 -6.78 -0.94
C ASP A 127 17.05 -5.69 -1.99
N GLY A 128 15.79 -5.50 -2.38
CA GLY A 128 15.34 -4.49 -3.34
C GLY A 128 15.32 -4.92 -4.80
N ARG A 129 15.81 -6.12 -5.14
CA ARG A 129 15.75 -6.62 -6.53
C ARG A 129 14.32 -6.82 -7.00
N ILE A 130 13.98 -6.22 -8.14
CA ILE A 130 12.69 -6.37 -8.77
C ILE A 130 12.68 -7.66 -9.58
N LEU A 131 11.89 -8.63 -9.13
CA LEU A 131 11.76 -9.94 -9.75
C LEU A 131 10.61 -9.97 -10.77
N ALA A 132 9.63 -9.09 -10.62
CA ALA A 132 8.62 -8.83 -11.64
C ALA A 132 8.17 -7.37 -11.57
N LEU A 133 8.07 -6.71 -12.73
CA LEU A 133 7.52 -5.37 -12.92
C LEU A 133 6.53 -5.44 -14.07
N ALA A 134 5.24 -5.47 -13.76
CA ALA A 134 4.22 -5.66 -14.78
C ALA A 134 3.02 -4.75 -14.53
N GLY A 135 2.48 -4.18 -15.60
CA GLY A 135 1.22 -3.46 -15.60
C GLY A 135 0.47 -3.74 -16.88
N ARG A 136 -0.86 -3.65 -16.83
CA ARG A 136 -1.74 -3.90 -17.98
C ARG A 136 -2.92 -2.94 -17.94
N ARG A 137 -3.29 -2.41 -19.09
CA ARG A 137 -4.51 -1.61 -19.29
C ARG A 137 -5.32 -2.10 -20.49
N THR A 138 -6.59 -1.73 -20.52
CA THR A 138 -7.50 -1.93 -21.63
C THR A 138 -8.20 -0.61 -21.95
N GLU A 139 -8.65 -0.43 -23.19
CA GLU A 139 -9.48 0.71 -23.58
C GLU A 139 -10.94 0.60 -23.08
N GLU A 140 -11.33 -0.56 -22.54
CA GLU A 140 -12.69 -0.82 -22.06
C GLU A 140 -12.85 -0.59 -20.55
N ASP A 141 -13.80 0.27 -20.15
CA ASP A 141 -14.12 0.59 -18.75
C ASP A 141 -14.60 -0.64 -17.93
N LYS A 142 -15.15 -1.64 -18.61
CA LYS A 142 -15.61 -2.90 -18.00
C LYS A 142 -14.54 -4.00 -18.03
N GLY A 143 -13.35 -3.69 -18.54
CA GLY A 143 -12.26 -4.62 -18.68
C GLY A 143 -12.41 -5.53 -19.89
N SER A 144 -11.31 -6.17 -20.27
CA SER A 144 -11.26 -6.95 -21.51
C SER A 144 -10.27 -8.12 -21.44
N ARG A 145 -10.48 -9.12 -22.30
CA ARG A 145 -9.54 -10.23 -22.51
C ARG A 145 -8.29 -9.76 -23.24
N THR A 146 -8.42 -8.77 -24.11
CA THR A 146 -7.29 -8.09 -24.76
C THR A 146 -6.87 -6.88 -23.93
N GLY A 147 -5.62 -6.46 -24.07
CA GLY A 147 -5.06 -5.35 -23.32
C GLY A 147 -3.59 -5.15 -23.67
N THR A 148 -3.07 -3.99 -23.31
CA THR A 148 -1.69 -3.60 -23.59
C THR A 148 -0.90 -3.64 -22.28
N PHE A 149 0.28 -4.26 -22.31
CA PHE A 149 1.20 -4.20 -21.19
C PHE A 149 1.84 -2.81 -21.10
N ASP A 150 1.86 -2.28 -19.89
CA ASP A 150 2.39 -0.97 -19.57
C ASP A 150 2.93 -1.00 -18.14
N TRP A 151 4.23 -1.22 -18.02
CA TRP A 151 4.93 -1.34 -16.73
C TRP A 151 4.81 -0.07 -15.88
N ARG A 152 4.54 1.09 -16.49
CA ARG A 152 4.40 2.37 -15.78
C ARG A 152 3.25 2.34 -14.78
N LEU A 153 2.22 1.52 -15.01
CA LEU A 153 1.16 1.30 -14.01
C LEU A 153 1.67 0.73 -12.69
N ALA A 154 2.85 0.12 -12.67
CA ALA A 154 3.47 -0.35 -11.44
C ALA A 154 4.18 0.78 -10.66
N THR A 155 4.68 1.81 -11.35
CA THR A 155 5.46 2.90 -10.74
C THR A 155 4.68 4.22 -10.60
N ASP A 156 3.66 4.43 -11.41
CA ASP A 156 2.82 5.62 -11.39
C ASP A 156 1.79 5.59 -10.26
N VAL A 157 1.48 6.77 -9.72
CA VAL A 157 0.49 6.93 -8.64
C VAL A 157 -0.92 7.14 -9.23
N TRP A 158 -1.59 6.04 -9.60
CA TRP A 158 -2.89 6.10 -10.26
C TRP A 158 -4.09 5.66 -9.40
N ALA A 159 -3.84 5.00 -8.27
CA ALA A 159 -4.89 4.50 -7.39
C ALA A 159 -4.85 5.11 -5.99
N PRO A 160 -6.01 5.23 -5.32
CA PRO A 160 -6.05 5.50 -3.89
C PRO A 160 -5.30 4.40 -3.14
N ALA A 161 -4.57 4.79 -2.08
CA ALA A 161 -3.86 3.84 -1.20
C ALA A 161 -4.85 2.92 -0.46
N ALA A 162 -6.10 3.36 -0.30
CA ALA A 162 -7.14 2.64 0.41
C ALA A 162 -6.64 2.23 1.82
N SER A 163 -7.07 1.07 2.31
CA SER A 163 -6.65 0.57 3.61
C SER A 163 -5.17 0.18 3.74
N LEU A 164 -4.34 0.33 2.70
CA LEU A 164 -2.89 0.23 2.88
C LEU A 164 -2.37 1.35 3.78
N PHE A 165 -2.99 2.54 3.71
CA PHE A 165 -2.64 3.68 4.55
C PHE A 165 -2.79 3.38 6.06
N LYS A 166 -3.56 2.37 6.45
CA LYS A 166 -3.66 1.94 7.84
C LYS A 166 -2.35 1.39 8.41
N LEU A 167 -1.41 0.96 7.56
CA LEU A 167 -0.06 0.61 8.03
C LEU A 167 0.69 1.85 8.48
N VAL A 168 0.51 2.98 7.79
CA VAL A 168 1.08 4.28 8.17
C VAL A 168 0.45 4.76 9.47
N THR A 169 -0.88 4.67 9.58
CA THR A 169 -1.60 4.99 10.81
C THR A 169 -1.18 4.10 11.97
N ALA A 170 -1.01 2.78 11.75
CA ALA A 170 -0.53 1.87 12.77
C ALA A 170 0.89 2.21 13.22
N THR A 171 1.80 2.54 12.29
CA THR A 171 3.13 3.05 12.60
C THR A 171 3.07 4.32 13.46
N ALA A 172 2.18 5.26 13.13
CA ALA A 172 2.00 6.48 13.92
C ALA A 172 1.49 6.19 15.34
N LEU A 173 0.51 5.30 15.49
CA LEU A 173 -0.03 4.88 16.78
C LEU A 173 1.02 4.17 17.64
N VAL A 174 1.81 3.28 17.04
CA VAL A 174 2.94 2.64 17.71
C VAL A 174 3.98 3.68 18.14
N GLY A 175 4.19 4.72 17.32
CA GLY A 175 5.13 5.79 17.65
C GLY A 175 4.74 6.63 18.87
N VAL A 176 3.44 6.74 19.18
CA VAL A 176 2.95 7.37 20.41
C VAL A 176 2.75 6.37 21.56
N GLY A 177 3.39 5.20 21.48
CA GLY A 177 3.46 4.21 22.56
C GLY A 177 2.38 3.14 22.54
N MET A 178 1.53 3.07 21.50
CA MET A 178 0.57 1.98 21.39
C MET A 178 1.22 0.66 20.96
N ASN A 179 0.59 -0.46 21.27
CA ASN A 179 0.98 -1.80 20.83
C ASN A 179 -0.20 -2.56 20.19
N ALA A 180 0.09 -3.74 19.64
CA ALA A 180 -0.89 -4.60 18.97
C ALA A 180 -2.12 -4.98 19.81
N ASN A 181 -2.00 -5.03 21.13
CA ASN A 181 -3.06 -5.49 22.04
C ASN A 181 -3.92 -4.35 22.59
N ASP A 182 -3.52 -3.09 22.42
CA ASP A 182 -4.29 -1.96 22.93
C ASP A 182 -5.67 -1.93 22.29
N THR A 183 -6.70 -1.82 23.13
CA THR A 183 -8.09 -1.95 22.72
C THR A 183 -8.81 -0.62 22.64
N VAL A 184 -9.78 -0.54 21.74
CA VAL A 184 -10.76 0.55 21.72
C VAL A 184 -12.17 -0.02 21.59
N CYS A 185 -13.10 0.56 22.33
CA CYS A 185 -14.51 0.25 22.15
C CYS A 185 -15.11 1.10 21.03
N TYR A 186 -15.94 0.51 20.17
CA TYR A 186 -16.49 1.17 19.00
C TYR A 186 -17.90 0.65 18.67
N HIS A 187 -18.60 1.36 17.78
CA HIS A 187 -19.89 0.97 17.22
C HIS A 187 -19.94 1.11 15.71
N GLY A 188 -21.00 0.57 15.09
CA GLY A 188 -21.17 0.58 13.63
C GLY A 188 -20.36 -0.51 12.93
N GLY A 189 -20.35 -0.49 11.59
CA GLY A 189 -19.69 -1.52 10.77
C GLY A 189 -18.19 -1.28 10.54
N ILE A 190 -17.55 -2.20 9.82
CA ILE A 190 -16.12 -2.12 9.50
C ILE A 190 -15.78 -1.10 8.40
N ARG A 191 -16.77 -0.65 7.61
CA ARG A 191 -16.54 0.08 6.35
C ARG A 191 -16.66 1.60 6.45
N SER A 192 -17.20 2.15 7.53
CA SER A 192 -17.48 3.58 7.66
C SER A 192 -16.69 4.22 8.79
N VAL A 193 -16.41 5.51 8.64
CA VAL A 193 -16.03 6.40 9.74
C VAL A 193 -17.02 7.56 9.72
N THR A 194 -17.69 7.80 10.84
CA THR A 194 -18.67 8.86 11.03
C THR A 194 -18.30 9.70 12.25
N GLU A 195 -18.87 10.91 12.35
CA GLU A 195 -18.60 11.82 13.48
C GLU A 195 -18.85 11.13 14.84
N SER A 196 -19.92 10.35 14.95
CA SER A 196 -20.24 9.63 16.19
C SER A 196 -19.21 8.58 16.56
N ASN A 197 -18.36 8.12 15.63
CA ASN A 197 -17.31 7.16 15.95
C ASN A 197 -16.09 7.80 16.63
N LEU A 198 -15.92 9.13 16.55
CA LEU A 198 -14.64 9.77 16.91
C LEU A 198 -14.42 9.88 18.43
N THR A 199 -15.50 9.86 19.20
CA THR A 199 -15.48 9.96 20.66
C THR A 199 -16.14 8.76 21.30
N ASP A 200 -15.83 8.52 22.58
CA ASP A 200 -16.45 7.44 23.33
C ASP A 200 -17.92 7.75 23.61
N SER A 201 -18.79 6.77 23.42
CA SER A 201 -20.22 6.93 23.65
C SER A 201 -20.88 5.66 24.13
N LYS A 202 -22.10 5.78 24.67
CA LYS A 202 -22.93 4.63 25.09
C LYS A 202 -23.27 3.66 23.94
N ARG A 203 -23.03 4.05 22.68
CA ARG A 203 -23.24 3.17 21.51
C ARG A 203 -22.11 2.15 21.35
N ASP A 204 -20.93 2.43 21.89
CA ASP A 204 -19.75 1.59 21.79
C ASP A 204 -19.97 0.28 22.56
N SER A 205 -20.27 -0.77 21.80
CA SER A 205 -20.77 -2.05 22.32
C SER A 205 -19.81 -3.22 22.04
N ARG A 206 -18.72 -2.96 21.31
CA ARG A 206 -17.68 -3.94 21.00
C ARG A 206 -16.33 -3.32 21.25
N CYS A 207 -15.40 -4.07 21.84
CA CYS A 207 -14.04 -3.63 22.10
C CYS A 207 -13.08 -4.58 21.43
N GLU A 208 -12.18 -4.03 20.62
CA GLU A 208 -11.26 -4.79 19.78
C GLU A 208 -9.88 -4.13 19.79
N SER A 209 -8.84 -4.91 19.53
CA SER A 209 -7.46 -4.43 19.56
C SER A 209 -7.08 -3.64 18.29
N LEU A 210 -5.99 -2.87 18.38
CA LEU A 210 -5.35 -2.26 17.22
C LEU A 210 -4.99 -3.32 16.15
N ALA A 211 -4.47 -4.49 16.57
CA ALA A 211 -4.20 -5.60 15.67
C ALA A 211 -5.45 -6.09 14.95
N TYR A 212 -6.59 -6.21 15.64
CA TYR A 212 -7.87 -6.55 15.01
C TYR A 212 -8.27 -5.49 13.98
N GLY A 213 -8.12 -4.21 14.33
CA GLY A 213 -8.38 -3.09 13.43
C GLY A 213 -7.60 -3.19 12.11
N VAL A 214 -6.30 -3.48 12.19
CA VAL A 214 -5.43 -3.64 11.02
C VAL A 214 -5.80 -4.91 10.23
N ALA A 215 -5.92 -6.06 10.91
CA ALA A 215 -6.16 -7.36 10.31
C ALA A 215 -7.51 -7.43 9.54
N HIS A 216 -8.58 -6.98 10.19
CA HIS A 216 -9.93 -6.95 9.62
C HIS A 216 -10.20 -5.69 8.79
N SER A 217 -9.22 -4.79 8.72
CA SER A 217 -9.34 -3.51 8.03
C SER A 217 -10.56 -2.72 8.51
N ASN A 218 -10.74 -2.59 9.81
CA ASN A 218 -11.88 -1.89 10.40
C ASN A 218 -11.66 -0.37 10.42
N ASN A 219 -12.42 0.36 9.61
CA ASN A 219 -12.32 1.81 9.48
C ASN A 219 -12.67 2.54 10.78
N ALA A 220 -13.69 2.09 11.52
CA ALA A 220 -14.13 2.74 12.75
C ALA A 220 -13.04 2.68 13.83
N ILE A 221 -12.38 1.52 14.00
CA ILE A 221 -11.28 1.36 14.97
C ILE A 221 -10.11 2.29 14.62
N LEU A 222 -9.61 2.24 13.38
CA LEU A 222 -8.44 3.03 12.99
C LEU A 222 -8.74 4.53 12.97
N GLY A 223 -9.91 4.93 12.48
CA GLY A 223 -10.33 6.32 12.47
C GLY A 223 -10.47 6.88 13.88
N LYS A 224 -11.10 6.12 14.79
CA LYS A 224 -11.26 6.49 16.21
C LYS A 224 -9.91 6.56 16.94
N LEU A 225 -9.07 5.53 16.83
CA LEU A 225 -7.75 5.53 17.47
C LEU A 225 -6.87 6.66 16.97
N ALA A 226 -6.81 6.90 15.65
CA ALA A 226 -6.09 8.03 15.11
C ALA A 226 -6.63 9.35 15.65
N TYR A 227 -7.96 9.52 15.65
CA TYR A 227 -8.60 10.71 16.21
C TYR A 227 -8.37 10.85 17.73
N GLN A 228 -8.26 9.79 18.51
CA GLN A 228 -8.05 9.93 19.95
C GLN A 228 -6.58 10.14 20.31
N LYS A 229 -5.65 9.54 19.56
CA LYS A 229 -4.25 9.36 19.98
C LYS A 229 -3.24 10.12 19.14
N LEU A 230 -3.61 10.61 17.96
CA LEU A 230 -2.70 11.32 17.08
C LEU A 230 -3.12 12.77 16.89
N LEU A 231 -2.13 13.63 16.66
CA LEU A 231 -2.30 14.92 16.00
C LEU A 231 -1.93 14.78 14.51
N PRO A 232 -2.47 15.65 13.62
CA PRO A 232 -2.11 15.62 12.20
C PRO A 232 -0.60 15.57 11.91
N PRO A 233 0.26 16.36 12.58
CA PRO A 233 1.71 16.30 12.34
C PRO A 233 2.34 14.92 12.61
N GLY A 234 1.84 14.16 13.60
CA GLY A 234 2.35 12.82 13.89
C GLY A 234 2.04 11.82 12.77
N LEU A 235 0.82 11.87 12.21
CA LEU A 235 0.45 11.04 11.07
C LEU A 235 1.19 11.46 9.79
N GLU A 236 1.39 12.75 9.58
CA GLU A 236 2.20 13.26 8.48
C GLU A 236 3.66 12.81 8.58
N SER A 237 4.25 12.89 9.78
CA SER A 237 5.61 12.41 10.03
C SER A 237 5.74 10.91 9.70
N ALA A 238 4.79 10.08 10.15
CA ALA A 238 4.76 8.66 9.81
C ALA A 238 4.73 8.42 8.29
N ALA A 239 3.91 9.17 7.57
CA ALA A 239 3.79 9.06 6.11
C ALA A 239 5.09 9.44 5.40
N ARG A 240 5.76 10.51 5.85
CA ARG A 240 7.04 10.97 5.32
C ARG A 240 8.16 9.98 5.61
N THR A 241 8.26 9.50 6.84
CA THR A 241 9.27 8.51 7.25
C THR A 241 9.16 7.22 6.44
N LEU A 242 7.94 6.77 6.13
CA LEU A 242 7.70 5.61 5.26
C LEU A 242 7.90 5.90 3.76
N GLY A 243 8.24 7.13 3.38
CA GLY A 243 8.54 7.53 2.02
C GLY A 243 7.32 7.71 1.11
N LEU A 244 6.11 7.92 1.66
CA LEU A 244 4.88 8.03 0.85
C LEU A 244 4.85 9.22 -0.12
N TYR A 245 5.77 10.16 0.01
CA TYR A 245 5.90 11.34 -0.85
C TYR A 245 7.08 11.26 -1.82
N ASP A 246 7.95 10.28 -1.62
CA ASP A 246 9.27 10.30 -2.20
C ASP A 246 9.25 9.66 -3.58
N ALA A 247 10.24 10.05 -4.39
CA ALA A 247 10.60 9.29 -5.57
C ALA A 247 10.97 7.85 -5.15
N LEU A 248 10.76 6.89 -6.06
CA LEU A 248 11.19 5.52 -5.80
C LEU A 248 12.73 5.49 -5.54
N PRO A 249 13.19 4.88 -4.44
CA PRO A 249 14.59 4.85 -4.07
C PRO A 249 15.40 3.98 -5.03
N GLY A 250 16.68 4.27 -5.18
CA GLY A 250 17.62 3.57 -6.07
C GLY A 250 17.86 4.26 -7.42
N GLY A 251 16.99 5.17 -7.84
CA GLY A 251 17.20 5.98 -9.06
C GLY A 251 17.16 5.20 -10.38
N GLU A 252 16.71 3.94 -10.34
CA GLU A 252 16.58 3.06 -11.52
C GLU A 252 15.16 3.01 -12.09
N LEU A 253 14.15 3.29 -11.29
CA LEU A 253 12.74 3.32 -11.71
C LEU A 253 12.22 4.75 -11.63
N PRO A 254 11.60 5.29 -12.69
CA PRO A 254 10.90 6.56 -12.58
C PRO A 254 9.61 6.39 -11.77
N GLY A 255 9.12 7.48 -11.18
CA GLY A 255 7.86 7.51 -10.44
C GLY A 255 8.04 7.74 -8.94
N ASN A 256 6.91 7.80 -8.25
CA ASN A 256 6.84 8.11 -6.82
C ASN A 256 6.19 6.96 -6.06
N ALA A 257 6.53 6.80 -4.79
CA ALA A 257 5.91 5.79 -3.93
C ALA A 257 4.41 6.10 -3.70
N GLY A 258 4.05 7.37 -3.55
CA GLY A 258 2.67 7.77 -3.36
C GLY A 258 2.45 9.27 -3.39
N THR A 259 1.23 9.68 -3.03
CA THR A 259 0.89 11.05 -2.69
C THR A 259 -0.06 11.06 -1.50
N PHE A 260 0.07 12.07 -0.65
CA PHE A 260 -0.72 12.17 0.57
C PHE A 260 -1.05 13.63 0.89
N THR A 261 -2.25 13.91 1.38
CA THR A 261 -2.62 15.23 1.87
C THR A 261 -3.41 15.07 3.16
N LEU A 262 -2.99 15.79 4.20
CA LEU A 262 -3.60 15.67 5.51
C LEU A 262 -4.30 16.97 5.90
N PRO A 263 -5.59 16.90 6.33
CA PRO A 263 -6.22 18.03 6.99
C PRO A 263 -5.40 18.44 8.21
N GLN A 264 -5.10 19.73 8.32
CA GLN A 264 -4.36 20.28 9.47
C GLN A 264 -5.23 20.37 10.72
N THR A 265 -6.54 20.24 10.56
CA THR A 265 -7.50 20.19 11.67
C THR A 265 -7.90 18.76 11.98
N LYS A 266 -8.02 18.48 13.27
CA LYS A 266 -8.40 17.18 13.79
C LYS A 266 -9.93 17.01 13.75
N ASN A 267 -10.43 16.63 12.57
CA ASN A 267 -11.86 16.48 12.27
C ASN A 267 -12.18 15.09 11.67
N LEU A 268 -13.42 14.88 11.21
CA LEU A 268 -13.82 13.64 10.53
C LEU A 268 -13.02 13.33 9.26
N GLU A 269 -12.58 14.36 8.53
CA GLU A 269 -11.76 14.16 7.35
C GLU A 269 -10.38 13.60 7.73
N PHE A 270 -9.75 14.12 8.78
CA PHE A 270 -8.52 13.53 9.35
C PHE A 270 -8.72 12.05 9.71
N ALA A 271 -9.81 11.72 10.41
CA ALA A 271 -10.10 10.33 10.78
C ALA A 271 -10.37 9.41 9.57
N LYS A 272 -11.06 9.91 8.55
CA LYS A 272 -11.30 9.18 7.29
C LYS A 272 -10.00 8.99 6.51
N THR A 273 -9.14 9.99 6.46
CA THR A 273 -7.81 9.91 5.85
C THR A 273 -6.94 8.88 6.59
N ALA A 274 -6.88 8.93 7.91
CA ALA A 274 -6.17 7.94 8.74
C ALA A 274 -6.71 6.51 8.57
N ALA A 275 -8.01 6.35 8.33
CA ALA A 275 -8.61 5.06 7.99
C ALA A 275 -8.33 4.61 6.54
N GLY A 276 -7.62 5.42 5.74
CA GLY A 276 -7.28 5.14 4.34
C GLY A 276 -8.45 5.35 3.37
N PHE A 277 -9.42 6.18 3.73
CA PHE A 277 -10.60 6.44 2.91
C PHE A 277 -10.42 7.65 1.97
N LEU A 278 -9.65 8.66 2.41
CA LEU A 278 -9.45 9.92 1.71
C LEU A 278 -7.96 10.24 1.56
N ASN A 279 -7.69 11.17 0.64
CA ASN A 279 -6.46 11.97 0.51
C ASN A 279 -5.12 11.21 0.48
N SER A 280 -5.12 9.91 0.14
CA SER A 280 -3.92 9.10 -0.01
C SER A 280 -3.97 8.27 -1.28
N ARG A 281 -2.87 8.25 -2.01
CA ARG A 281 -2.67 7.50 -3.26
C ARG A 281 -1.30 6.82 -3.22
N MET A 282 -1.16 5.71 -3.92
CA MET A 282 0.08 4.92 -3.91
C MET A 282 0.32 4.26 -5.25
N SER A 283 1.59 4.12 -5.65
CA SER A 283 1.99 3.24 -6.74
C SER A 283 2.14 1.80 -6.24
N VAL A 284 2.15 0.83 -7.16
CA VAL A 284 2.33 -0.58 -6.76
C VAL A 284 3.75 -0.83 -6.25
N ALA A 285 4.73 -0.13 -6.82
CA ALA A 285 6.11 -0.07 -6.34
C ALA A 285 6.20 0.52 -4.91
N GLY A 286 5.48 1.61 -4.64
CA GLY A 286 5.36 2.17 -3.28
C GLY A 286 4.76 1.18 -2.28
N GLY A 287 3.75 0.42 -2.69
CA GLY A 287 3.20 -0.67 -1.88
C GLY A 287 4.20 -1.78 -1.57
N ALA A 288 5.09 -2.11 -2.52
CA ALA A 288 6.16 -3.08 -2.31
C ALA A 288 7.23 -2.54 -1.34
N LEU A 289 7.62 -1.28 -1.45
CA LEU A 289 8.53 -0.61 -0.50
C LEU A 289 7.96 -0.57 0.91
N LEU A 290 6.68 -0.24 1.05
CA LEU A 290 5.99 -0.21 2.33
C LEU A 290 6.03 -1.60 2.99
N ALA A 291 5.75 -2.67 2.24
CA ALA A 291 5.85 -4.02 2.74
C ALA A 291 7.31 -4.41 3.07
N ALA A 292 8.29 -3.96 2.28
CA ALA A 292 9.72 -4.22 2.50
C ALA A 292 10.21 -3.65 3.82
N THR A 293 9.80 -2.42 4.17
CA THR A 293 10.14 -1.79 5.45
C THR A 293 9.78 -2.67 6.64
N PHE A 294 8.61 -3.30 6.62
CA PHE A 294 8.19 -4.19 7.71
C PHE A 294 8.81 -5.59 7.61
N ALA A 295 9.17 -6.04 6.41
CA ALA A 295 9.84 -7.32 6.19
C ALA A 295 11.24 -7.34 6.82
N ASP A 296 11.99 -6.23 6.73
CA ASP A 296 13.35 -6.14 7.24
C ASP A 296 13.49 -5.24 8.48
N ARG A 297 12.54 -5.35 9.42
CA ARG A 297 12.60 -4.71 10.75
C ARG A 297 12.95 -3.21 10.69
N GLY A 298 12.31 -2.50 9.76
CA GLY A 298 12.44 -1.06 9.59
C GLY A 298 13.56 -0.63 8.65
N GLU A 299 14.33 -1.55 8.07
CA GLU A 299 15.24 -1.27 6.96
C GLU A 299 14.46 -1.24 5.64
N GLN A 300 14.65 -0.18 4.86
CA GLN A 300 14.04 -0.02 3.55
C GLN A 300 15.12 -0.15 2.46
N PRO A 301 14.99 -1.11 1.52
CA PRO A 301 15.97 -1.30 0.46
C PRO A 301 15.85 -0.22 -0.61
N GLN A 302 16.91 -0.04 -1.40
CA GLN A 302 16.82 0.68 -2.68
C GLN A 302 16.24 -0.25 -3.75
N MET A 303 15.26 0.21 -4.54
CA MET A 303 14.70 -0.61 -5.62
C MET A 303 15.72 -0.68 -6.77
N ARG A 304 15.92 -1.90 -7.29
CA ARG A 304 16.88 -2.17 -8.35
C ARG A 304 16.31 -3.13 -9.37
N ILE A 305 16.30 -2.71 -10.62
CA ILE A 305 15.89 -3.50 -11.78
C ILE A 305 17.09 -3.91 -12.64
N VAL A 306 18.23 -3.23 -12.52
CA VAL A 306 19.47 -3.53 -13.25
C VAL A 306 20.37 -4.41 -12.40
N ALA A 307 20.72 -5.58 -12.93
CA ALA A 307 21.66 -6.51 -12.31
C ALA A 307 23.11 -6.16 -12.69
N SER A 308 23.36 -5.98 -13.99
CA SER A 308 24.70 -5.69 -14.53
C SER A 308 24.64 -4.93 -15.85
N ILE A 309 25.70 -4.19 -16.16
CA ILE A 309 25.92 -3.52 -17.44
C ILE A 309 27.26 -4.00 -17.98
N ASP A 310 27.31 -4.44 -19.24
CA ASP A 310 28.53 -4.94 -19.89
C ASP A 310 29.26 -6.04 -19.07
N GLY A 311 28.48 -6.95 -18.45
CA GLY A 311 28.99 -8.02 -17.58
C GLY A 311 29.45 -7.58 -16.19
N LYS A 312 29.41 -6.28 -15.86
CA LYS A 312 29.79 -5.74 -14.55
C LYS A 312 28.56 -5.50 -13.68
N PRO A 313 28.47 -6.12 -12.49
CA PRO A 313 27.37 -5.89 -11.56
C PRO A 313 27.23 -4.41 -11.18
N VAL A 314 26.00 -3.90 -11.13
CA VAL A 314 25.73 -2.57 -10.61
C VAL A 314 25.87 -2.59 -9.08
N PRO A 315 26.62 -1.63 -8.48
CA PRO A 315 26.76 -1.54 -7.02
C PRO A 315 25.41 -1.45 -6.32
N VAL A 316 25.28 -2.15 -5.19
CA VAL A 316 24.06 -2.18 -4.40
C VAL A 316 24.19 -1.13 -3.30
N PRO A 317 23.40 -0.05 -3.30
CA PRO A 317 23.43 0.88 -2.19
C PRO A 317 22.83 0.20 -0.95
N PRO A 318 23.31 0.56 0.26
CA PRO A 318 22.80 -0.01 1.49
C PRO A 318 21.31 0.33 1.68
N ALA A 319 20.59 -0.54 2.39
CA ALA A 319 19.27 -0.21 2.89
C ALA A 319 19.35 0.98 3.85
N LYS A 320 18.27 1.74 3.93
CA LYS A 320 18.12 2.86 4.86
C LYS A 320 17.19 2.45 5.98
N ARG A 321 17.62 2.62 7.23
CA ARG A 321 16.74 2.51 8.38
C ARG A 321 15.71 3.65 8.35
N VAL A 322 14.45 3.28 8.25
CA VAL A 322 13.31 4.22 8.29
C VAL A 322 12.49 4.06 9.57
N LEU A 323 12.51 2.89 10.20
CA LEU A 323 11.85 2.65 11.49
C LEU A 323 12.77 1.91 12.46
N SER A 324 12.51 2.08 13.76
CA SER A 324 13.09 1.19 14.76
C SER A 324 12.63 -0.25 14.55
N ALA A 325 13.50 -1.21 14.85
CA ALA A 325 13.17 -2.63 14.73
C ALA A 325 11.96 -3.03 15.56
N ALA A 326 11.78 -2.42 16.73
CA ALA A 326 10.63 -2.64 17.61
C ALA A 326 9.33 -2.17 16.96
N ALA A 327 9.28 -0.93 16.45
CA ALA A 327 8.09 -0.39 15.82
C ALA A 327 7.70 -1.18 14.56
N ALA A 328 8.68 -1.51 13.71
CA ALA A 328 8.47 -2.32 12.52
C ALA A 328 7.93 -3.72 12.87
N SER A 329 8.45 -4.34 13.94
CA SER A 329 7.99 -5.66 14.40
C SER A 329 6.56 -5.64 14.94
N GLU A 330 6.15 -4.58 15.64
CA GLU A 330 4.76 -4.44 16.10
C GLU A 330 3.78 -4.38 14.93
N VAL A 331 4.06 -3.55 13.91
CA VAL A 331 3.20 -3.47 12.73
C VAL A 331 3.24 -4.77 11.92
N ALA A 332 4.40 -5.41 11.79
CA ALA A 332 4.54 -6.72 11.13
C ALA A 332 3.65 -7.80 11.79
N LYS A 333 3.56 -7.84 13.13
CA LYS A 333 2.65 -8.76 13.85
C LYS A 333 1.19 -8.52 13.44
N MET A 334 0.78 -7.26 13.36
CA MET A 334 -0.58 -6.91 12.91
C MET A 334 -0.82 -7.32 11.45
N MET A 335 0.18 -7.19 10.58
CA MET A 335 0.12 -7.65 9.17
C MET A 335 -0.05 -9.17 9.06
N VAL A 336 0.55 -9.96 9.95
CA VAL A 336 0.29 -11.42 10.02
C VAL A 336 -1.17 -11.71 10.35
N GLY A 337 -1.79 -10.90 11.22
CA GLY A 337 -3.22 -10.98 11.54
C GLY A 337 -4.12 -10.91 10.29
N THR A 338 -3.80 -10.04 9.33
CA THR A 338 -4.55 -9.91 8.06
C THR A 338 -4.66 -11.24 7.32
N CYS A 339 -3.59 -12.04 7.31
CA CYS A 339 -3.48 -13.29 6.56
C CYS A 339 -3.92 -14.53 7.35
N THR A 340 -4.06 -14.43 8.67
CA THR A 340 -4.38 -15.57 9.55
C THR A 340 -5.86 -15.60 9.96
N SER A 341 -6.40 -14.45 10.38
CA SER A 341 -7.79 -14.31 10.83
C SER A 341 -8.55 -13.17 10.13
N GLY A 342 -7.83 -12.24 9.50
CA GLY A 342 -8.38 -11.04 8.93
C GLY A 342 -8.84 -11.13 7.47
N SER A 343 -8.78 -9.98 6.80
CA SER A 343 -9.34 -9.75 5.47
C SER A 343 -8.73 -10.57 4.32
N ALA A 344 -7.55 -11.19 4.51
CA ALA A 344 -6.94 -12.09 3.54
C ALA A 344 -6.89 -13.56 4.02
N ALA A 345 -7.49 -13.87 5.17
CA ALA A 345 -7.40 -15.21 5.78
C ALA A 345 -7.86 -16.34 4.85
N LYS A 346 -8.87 -16.10 4.01
CA LYS A 346 -9.34 -17.10 3.03
C LYS A 346 -8.23 -17.58 2.08
N SER A 347 -7.27 -16.74 1.74
CA SER A 347 -6.16 -17.11 0.85
C SER A 347 -4.96 -17.71 1.57
N PHE A 348 -4.76 -17.35 2.85
CA PHE A 348 -3.49 -17.61 3.55
C PHE A 348 -3.59 -18.45 4.83
N ARG A 349 -4.78 -18.66 5.39
CA ARG A 349 -4.97 -19.46 6.61
C ARG A 349 -4.63 -20.94 6.38
N GLY A 350 -4.05 -21.59 7.39
CA GLY A 350 -3.80 -23.04 7.39
C GLY A 350 -2.64 -23.47 6.50
N ARG A 351 -1.71 -22.56 6.22
CA ARG A 351 -0.50 -22.82 5.41
C ARG A 351 0.71 -22.98 6.32
N ASP A 352 1.67 -23.79 5.88
CA ASP A 352 2.96 -23.94 6.58
C ASP A 352 3.76 -22.64 6.54
N THR A 353 3.73 -21.93 5.41
CA THR A 353 4.35 -20.62 5.29
C THR A 353 3.44 -19.53 5.87
N ARG A 354 3.91 -18.87 6.93
CA ARG A 354 3.28 -17.65 7.45
C ARG A 354 3.48 -16.48 6.48
N VAL A 355 2.41 -15.73 6.23
CA VAL A 355 2.41 -14.55 5.36
C VAL A 355 2.02 -13.34 6.20
N ALA A 356 2.75 -12.24 6.02
CA ALA A 356 2.37 -10.93 6.55
C ALA A 356 1.86 -10.08 5.38
N GLY A 357 0.73 -9.40 5.55
CA GLY A 357 0.24 -8.51 4.51
C GLY A 357 -0.85 -7.55 4.94
N LYS A 358 -1.30 -6.75 3.98
CA LYS A 358 -2.42 -5.84 4.11
C LYS A 358 -3.24 -5.81 2.82
N THR A 359 -4.55 -5.90 2.98
CA THR A 359 -5.51 -5.67 1.89
C THR A 359 -5.91 -4.20 1.83
N GLY A 360 -6.29 -3.75 0.65
CA GLY A 360 -6.96 -2.47 0.45
C GLY A 360 -8.13 -2.64 -0.51
N THR A 361 -9.24 -1.96 -0.23
CA THR A 361 -10.40 -1.94 -1.11
C THR A 361 -11.01 -0.55 -1.08
N LEU A 362 -11.06 0.11 -2.23
CA LEU A 362 -11.77 1.38 -2.38
C LEU A 362 -12.42 1.48 -3.75
N THR A 363 -13.73 1.74 -3.76
CA THR A 363 -14.52 1.85 -4.97
C THR A 363 -14.65 3.31 -5.40
N SER A 364 -14.40 3.58 -6.68
CA SER A 364 -14.84 4.79 -7.35
C SER A 364 -15.99 4.46 -8.30
N THR A 365 -16.95 5.37 -8.45
CA THR A 365 -18.01 5.28 -9.47
C THR A 365 -17.81 6.28 -10.60
N LYS A 366 -16.76 7.11 -10.53
CA LYS A 366 -16.44 8.14 -11.53
C LYS A 366 -15.00 7.96 -12.02
N PRO A 367 -14.73 8.09 -13.34
CA PRO A 367 -15.71 8.25 -14.43
C PRO A 367 -16.60 7.01 -14.66
N PHE A 368 -16.17 5.84 -14.18
CA PHE A 368 -16.93 4.59 -14.20
C PHE A 368 -16.67 3.78 -12.92
N TYR A 369 -17.37 2.67 -12.73
CA TYR A 369 -17.17 1.77 -11.59
C TYR A 369 -15.76 1.16 -11.63
N MET A 370 -15.00 1.38 -10.57
CA MET A 370 -13.69 0.75 -10.38
C MET A 370 -13.46 0.46 -8.90
N GLU A 371 -13.41 -0.82 -8.54
CA GLU A 371 -12.94 -1.28 -7.24
C GLU A 371 -11.43 -1.49 -7.27
N HIS A 372 -10.69 -0.67 -6.53
CA HIS A 372 -9.25 -0.84 -6.35
C HIS A 372 -8.99 -1.96 -5.35
N SER A 373 -8.65 -3.15 -5.85
CA SER A 373 -8.35 -4.35 -5.07
C SER A 373 -6.84 -4.48 -4.86
N TRP A 374 -6.38 -4.12 -3.66
CA TRP A 374 -4.98 -4.16 -3.26
C TRP A 374 -4.65 -5.39 -2.42
N PHE A 375 -3.44 -5.90 -2.59
CA PHE A 375 -2.72 -6.65 -1.58
C PHE A 375 -1.24 -6.27 -1.59
N VAL A 376 -0.67 -5.99 -0.42
CA VAL A 376 0.79 -5.86 -0.23
C VAL A 376 1.22 -6.78 0.89
N GLY A 377 2.36 -7.43 0.76
CA GLY A 377 2.83 -8.33 1.80
C GLY A 377 4.12 -9.05 1.45
N TYR A 378 4.56 -9.91 2.35
CA TYR A 378 5.78 -10.67 2.22
C TYR A 378 5.68 -12.04 2.89
N ALA A 379 6.53 -12.95 2.45
CA ALA A 379 6.59 -14.30 2.97
C ALA A 379 8.00 -14.92 2.84
N PRO A 380 8.34 -15.89 3.70
CA PRO A 380 7.75 -16.15 5.02
C PRO A 380 7.78 -14.91 5.93
N ALA A 381 6.85 -14.81 6.89
CA ALA A 381 6.77 -13.64 7.78
C ALA A 381 7.99 -13.50 8.70
N ASP A 382 8.57 -14.62 9.14
CA ASP A 382 9.73 -14.65 10.06
C ASP A 382 11.09 -14.60 9.36
N LYS A 383 11.15 -15.04 8.10
CA LYS A 383 12.35 -14.94 7.26
C LYS A 383 11.95 -14.59 5.84
N PRO A 384 11.67 -13.30 5.56
CA PRO A 384 11.16 -12.88 4.27
C PRO A 384 12.10 -13.25 3.13
N GLN A 385 11.52 -13.75 2.03
CA GLN A 385 12.24 -14.13 0.81
C GLN A 385 11.60 -13.51 -0.44
N VAL A 386 10.34 -13.12 -0.34
CA VAL A 386 9.60 -12.45 -1.42
C VAL A 386 8.65 -11.43 -0.83
N ILE A 387 8.59 -10.28 -1.48
CA ILE A 387 7.64 -9.20 -1.27
C ILE A 387 6.76 -9.12 -2.52
N VAL A 388 5.45 -8.97 -2.33
CA VAL A 388 4.48 -8.89 -3.42
C VAL A 388 3.54 -7.72 -3.17
N SER A 389 3.36 -6.90 -4.20
CA SER A 389 2.39 -5.81 -4.25
C SER A 389 1.54 -5.98 -5.50
N VAL A 390 0.22 -6.04 -5.33
CA VAL A 390 -0.76 -6.26 -6.40
C VAL A 390 -1.86 -5.23 -6.29
N LEU A 391 -2.23 -4.65 -7.42
CA LEU A 391 -3.39 -3.80 -7.58
C LEU A 391 -4.15 -4.19 -8.84
N PHE A 392 -5.46 -4.42 -8.67
CA PHE A 392 -6.41 -4.46 -9.79
C PHE A 392 -7.43 -3.33 -9.64
N GLY A 393 -7.65 -2.56 -10.70
CA GLY A 393 -8.81 -1.66 -10.82
C GLY A 393 -9.97 -2.43 -11.42
N ASN A 394 -10.69 -3.18 -10.58
CA ASN A 394 -11.69 -4.16 -11.00
C ASN A 394 -13.03 -3.53 -11.39
N PRO A 395 -13.69 -4.02 -12.45
CA PRO A 395 -15.08 -3.67 -12.76
C PRO A 395 -16.04 -4.41 -11.80
N GLU A 396 -17.34 -4.19 -11.94
CA GLU A 396 -18.35 -4.90 -11.11
C GLU A 396 -18.26 -6.42 -11.27
N ASN A 397 -18.01 -6.90 -12.49
CA ASN A 397 -17.83 -8.31 -12.85
C ASN A 397 -16.36 -8.77 -12.76
N TRP A 398 -15.74 -8.56 -11.61
CA TRP A 398 -14.34 -8.92 -11.39
C TRP A 398 -14.06 -10.43 -11.44
N HIS A 399 -12.82 -10.78 -11.80
CA HIS A 399 -12.37 -12.18 -11.94
C HIS A 399 -11.29 -12.60 -10.96
N LEU A 400 -10.53 -11.64 -10.41
CA LEU A 400 -9.41 -11.91 -9.52
C LEU A 400 -9.23 -10.78 -8.50
N LYS A 401 -8.95 -11.13 -7.25
CA LYS A 401 -8.59 -10.16 -6.20
C LYS A 401 -7.08 -10.11 -5.98
N GLY A 402 -6.61 -8.96 -5.49
CA GLY A 402 -5.18 -8.75 -5.24
C GLY A 402 -4.54 -9.83 -4.35
N HIS A 403 -5.24 -10.26 -3.29
CA HIS A 403 -4.71 -11.28 -2.37
C HIS A 403 -4.65 -12.70 -2.99
N GLU A 404 -5.49 -13.01 -3.98
CA GLU A 404 -5.48 -14.30 -4.69
C GLU A 404 -4.31 -14.37 -5.69
N ALA A 405 -4.08 -13.28 -6.42
CA ALA A 405 -2.91 -13.13 -7.27
C ALA A 405 -1.61 -13.18 -6.43
N ALA A 406 -1.57 -12.44 -5.32
CA ALA A 406 -0.41 -12.41 -4.44
C ALA A 406 -0.08 -13.79 -3.86
N LYS A 407 -1.10 -14.57 -3.46
CA LYS A 407 -0.91 -15.96 -3.04
C LYS A 407 -0.21 -16.78 -4.12
N THR A 408 -0.66 -16.67 -5.36
CA THR A 408 -0.09 -17.43 -6.49
C THR A 408 1.38 -17.07 -6.73
N LEU A 409 1.72 -15.78 -6.65
CA LEU A 409 3.09 -15.28 -6.81
C LEU A 409 4.00 -15.71 -5.67
N ILE A 410 3.55 -15.56 -4.41
CA ILE A 410 4.30 -16.00 -3.23
C ILE A 410 4.61 -17.49 -3.33
N ASP A 411 3.60 -18.30 -3.64
CA ASP A 411 3.74 -19.75 -3.74
C ASP A 411 4.74 -20.15 -4.83
N ARG A 412 4.74 -19.45 -5.96
CA ARG A 412 5.70 -19.70 -7.04
C ARG A 412 7.11 -19.28 -6.64
N ALA A 413 7.27 -18.10 -6.06
CA ALA A 413 8.57 -17.55 -5.68
C ALA A 413 9.30 -18.45 -4.66
N LEU A 414 8.60 -18.93 -3.63
CA LEU A 414 9.18 -19.79 -2.60
C LEU A 414 9.58 -21.18 -3.12
N ARG A 415 8.79 -21.74 -4.06
CA ARG A 415 9.18 -22.98 -4.75
C ARG A 415 10.43 -22.78 -5.62
N SER A 416 10.49 -21.68 -6.38
CA SER A 416 11.65 -21.37 -7.23
C SER A 416 12.92 -21.16 -6.40
N ALA A 417 12.83 -20.48 -5.25
CA ALA A 417 13.95 -20.30 -4.32
C ALA A 417 14.46 -21.64 -3.77
N SER A 418 13.54 -22.53 -3.37
CA SER A 418 13.88 -23.87 -2.87
C SER A 418 14.56 -24.75 -3.91
N ALA A 419 14.11 -24.70 -5.17
CA ALA A 419 14.73 -25.45 -6.27
C ALA A 419 16.16 -24.97 -6.57
N ARG A 420 16.36 -23.64 -6.67
CA ARG A 420 17.70 -23.05 -6.88
C ARG A 420 18.68 -23.35 -5.75
N GLY A 421 18.18 -23.43 -4.51
CA GLY A 421 18.98 -23.85 -3.36
C GLY A 421 19.46 -25.30 -3.47
N LYS A 422 18.57 -26.21 -3.92
CA LYS A 422 18.89 -27.63 -4.11
C LYS A 422 19.91 -27.85 -5.23
N ASP A 423 19.76 -27.16 -6.37
CA ASP A 423 20.70 -27.26 -7.48
C ASP A 423 22.10 -26.77 -7.11
N ARG A 424 22.20 -25.69 -6.31
CA ARG A 424 23.48 -25.21 -5.76
C ARG A 424 24.12 -26.22 -4.80
N THR A 425 23.34 -26.87 -3.93
CA THR A 425 23.89 -27.92 -3.05
C THR A 425 24.29 -29.18 -3.82
N ALA A 426 23.57 -29.53 -4.89
CA ALA A 426 23.90 -30.66 -5.75
C ALA A 426 25.18 -30.42 -6.56
N SER A 427 25.40 -29.21 -7.08
CA SER A 427 26.64 -28.88 -7.80
C SER A 427 27.87 -28.87 -6.87
N ILE A 428 27.72 -28.41 -5.63
CA ILE A 428 28.78 -28.46 -4.61
C ILE A 428 29.06 -29.91 -4.17
N GLY A 429 28.04 -30.77 -4.09
CA GLY A 429 28.18 -32.19 -3.76
C GLY A 429 28.81 -33.04 -4.88
N ALA A 430 28.55 -32.70 -6.14
CA ALA A 430 29.16 -33.34 -7.30
C ALA A 430 30.64 -32.96 -7.47
N GLY A 431 31.02 -31.72 -7.11
CA GLY A 431 32.41 -31.25 -7.14
C GLY A 431 33.32 -31.83 -6.05
N ARG A 432 32.80 -32.58 -5.07
CA ARG A 432 33.58 -33.22 -3.99
C ARG A 432 33.77 -34.73 -4.13
N ARG A 433 33.30 -35.35 -5.23
CA ARG A 433 33.52 -36.79 -5.51
C ARG A 433 34.56 -37.06 -6.61
N GLY A 434 35.35 -36.05 -6.97
CA GLY A 434 36.29 -36.11 -8.09
C GLY A 434 37.77 -36.19 -7.75
N ASP A 435 38.19 -36.20 -6.48
CA ASP A 435 39.61 -36.25 -6.11
C ASP A 435 39.82 -37.09 -4.84
N VAL A 436 39.71 -38.41 -4.98
CA VAL A 436 40.49 -39.37 -4.18
C VAL A 436 40.91 -40.48 -5.13
N VAL A 437 42.06 -40.29 -5.77
CA VAL A 437 42.81 -41.35 -6.45
C VAL A 437 44.16 -41.44 -5.76
N GLU A 438 44.38 -42.64 -5.20
CA GLU A 438 45.59 -43.25 -4.60
C GLU A 438 46.37 -42.53 -3.49
#